data_AF-A0A7W0QCI8-F1
#
_entry.id   AF-A0A7W0QCI8-F1
#
_cell.length_a   1.000
_cell.length_b   1.000
_cell.length_c   1.000
_cell.angle_alpha   90.00
_cell.angle_beta   90.00
_cell.angle_gamma   90.00
#
_symmetry.space_group_name_H-M   'P 1'
#
loop_
_entity.id
_entity.type
_entity.pdbx_description
1 polymer ?
#
loop_
_entity_poly.entity_id
_entity_poly.type
_entity_poly.pdbx_seq_one_letter_code
_entity_poly.pdbx_strand_id
1 'polypeptide(L)'
;MTRGQDGKQQPQVGDVFAFRIGKKLYGFCWVARRTKPEYVYSSQLKKMLDVPNLAVACADWVGTKLPTLEDVAARRVLRVNFDGQKPQPCVRFDSCGPPRGFVKIGRISKPSAPQVRELYSGFKGVQYEATRQWQWDHQRGKLLADDRAAEREEAAQDRADEQALKAKLAIRKKATLGNLGRIELLPEWVGLVGARHRKSIEVLLRDLIARLRVARDRKAKLAAIEAIVLKINQWNDRTGVIETEEREALATVIDELGHKAGLRGHDLAGEFRDW
;
A
#
# COMPACT_ATOMS: atom_id res chain seq x y z
N MET A 1 -35.84 -11.75 17.35
CA MET A 1 -35.19 -11.66 16.02
C MET A 1 -34.72 -10.23 15.84
N THR A 2 -33.42 -9.98 15.91
CA THR A 2 -32.83 -8.65 15.70
C THR A 2 -32.66 -8.43 14.20
N ARG A 3 -33.40 -7.48 13.62
CA ARG A 3 -33.20 -7.03 12.23
C ARG A 3 -31.99 -6.07 12.23
N GLY A 4 -31.01 -6.30 11.37
CA GLY A 4 -29.94 -5.32 11.14
C GLY A 4 -30.48 -4.05 10.46
N GLN A 5 -29.67 -2.99 10.41
CA GLN A 5 -30.03 -1.69 9.81
C GLN A 5 -30.56 -1.78 8.36
N ASP A 6 -30.26 -2.87 7.64
CA ASP A 6 -30.72 -3.09 6.25
C ASP A 6 -31.89 -4.08 6.12
N GLY A 7 -32.55 -4.48 7.21
CA GLY A 7 -33.64 -5.47 7.19
C GLY A 7 -33.21 -6.92 6.87
N LYS A 8 -31.92 -7.16 6.63
CA LYS A 8 -31.36 -8.52 6.45
C LYS A 8 -31.31 -9.26 7.78
N GLN A 9 -31.74 -10.52 7.76
CA GLN A 9 -31.65 -11.40 8.92
C GLN A 9 -30.17 -11.61 9.28
N GLN A 10 -29.80 -11.27 10.51
CA GLN A 10 -28.43 -11.51 10.99
C GLN A 10 -28.16 -13.02 11.09
N PRO A 11 -26.96 -13.46 10.70
CA PRO A 11 -26.56 -14.86 10.85
C PRO A 11 -26.60 -15.30 12.32
N GLN A 12 -27.03 -16.54 12.56
CA GLN A 12 -27.06 -17.12 13.90
C GLN A 12 -25.93 -18.12 14.09
N VAL A 13 -25.49 -18.29 15.34
CA VAL A 13 -24.56 -19.37 15.70
C VAL A 13 -25.14 -20.72 15.24
N GLY A 14 -24.35 -21.43 14.46
CA GLY A 14 -24.66 -22.71 13.84
C GLY A 14 -25.06 -22.60 12.38
N ASP A 15 -25.38 -21.41 11.87
CA ASP A 15 -25.72 -21.23 10.47
C ASP A 15 -24.52 -21.57 9.57
N VAL A 16 -24.80 -22.28 8.48
CA VAL A 16 -23.82 -22.72 7.50
C VAL A 16 -24.10 -22.06 6.17
N PHE A 17 -23.05 -21.55 5.54
CA PHE A 17 -23.12 -20.86 4.26
C PHE A 17 -22.13 -21.46 3.27
N ALA A 18 -22.62 -21.81 2.09
CA ALA A 18 -21.78 -22.17 0.95
C ALA A 18 -21.41 -20.91 0.16
N PHE A 19 -20.23 -20.92 -0.44
CA PHE A 19 -19.75 -19.87 -1.34
C PHE A 19 -18.97 -20.46 -2.50
N ARG A 20 -18.83 -19.70 -3.59
CA ARG A 20 -18.06 -20.10 -4.77
C ARG A 20 -16.56 -19.86 -4.56
N ILE A 21 -15.76 -20.80 -5.03
CA ILE A 21 -14.31 -20.65 -5.20
C ILE A 21 -14.04 -20.68 -6.72
N GLY A 22 -13.70 -19.52 -7.28
CA GLY A 22 -13.62 -19.34 -8.73
C GLY A 22 -14.93 -19.68 -9.45
N LYS A 23 -14.83 -20.23 -10.68
CA LYS A 23 -16.00 -20.48 -11.54
C LYS A 23 -16.70 -21.82 -11.28
N LYS A 24 -15.98 -22.82 -10.76
CA LYS A 24 -16.43 -24.23 -10.77
C LYS A 24 -16.48 -24.89 -9.39
N LEU A 25 -15.91 -24.28 -8.36
CA LEU A 25 -15.77 -24.90 -7.06
C LEU A 25 -16.63 -24.19 -6.02
N TYR A 26 -16.88 -24.91 -4.93
CA TYR A 26 -17.59 -24.46 -3.76
C TYR A 26 -16.76 -24.75 -2.51
N GLY A 27 -16.80 -23.82 -1.56
CA GLY A 27 -16.43 -24.03 -0.18
C GLY A 27 -17.62 -23.72 0.73
N PHE A 28 -17.45 -23.92 2.03
CA PHE A 28 -18.43 -23.47 3.01
C PHE A 28 -17.78 -23.02 4.31
N CYS A 29 -18.53 -22.22 5.06
CA CYS A 29 -18.18 -21.74 6.38
C CYS A 29 -19.38 -21.85 7.31
N TRP A 30 -19.13 -21.87 8.62
CA TRP A 30 -20.16 -21.80 9.64
C TRP A 30 -19.91 -20.70 10.65
N VAL A 31 -21.00 -20.24 11.25
CA VAL A 31 -21.00 -19.20 12.27
C VAL A 31 -20.80 -19.86 13.63
N ALA A 32 -19.69 -19.58 14.28
CA ALA A 32 -19.35 -20.03 15.61
C ALA A 32 -19.50 -18.91 16.64
N ARG A 33 -19.66 -19.29 17.90
CA ARG A 33 -19.60 -18.33 19.01
C ARG A 33 -18.15 -17.90 19.21
N ARG A 34 -17.91 -16.60 19.38
CA ARG A 34 -16.62 -16.09 19.84
C ARG A 34 -16.30 -16.71 21.21
N THR A 35 -15.21 -17.47 21.29
CA THR A 35 -14.56 -17.79 22.57
C THR A 35 -14.07 -16.49 23.18
N LYS A 36 -14.32 -16.27 24.49
CA LYS A 36 -13.97 -15.02 25.19
C LYS A 36 -12.53 -14.61 24.84
N PRO A 37 -12.30 -13.39 24.34
CA PRO A 37 -10.93 -12.92 24.12
C PRO A 37 -10.24 -12.76 25.48
N GLU A 38 -9.00 -13.24 25.60
CA GLU A 38 -8.15 -12.96 26.77
C GLU A 38 -7.75 -11.48 26.84
N TYR A 39 -7.78 -10.78 25.70
CA TYR A 39 -7.50 -9.35 25.63
C TYR A 39 -8.79 -8.53 25.61
N VAL A 40 -9.07 -7.91 26.75
CA VAL A 40 -10.14 -6.93 26.90
C VAL A 40 -9.73 -5.67 26.15
N TYR A 41 -10.28 -5.45 24.95
CA TYR A 41 -10.35 -4.09 24.40
C TYR A 41 -10.95 -3.15 25.46
N SER A 42 -10.42 -1.93 25.54
CA SER A 42 -10.92 -0.91 26.45
C SER A 42 -12.45 -0.84 26.36
N SER A 43 -13.10 -0.63 27.50
CA SER A 43 -14.56 -0.55 27.61
C SER A 43 -15.20 0.46 26.64
N GLN A 44 -14.44 1.43 26.13
CA GLN A 44 -14.84 2.38 25.08
C GLN A 44 -14.97 1.73 23.70
N LEU A 45 -14.00 0.91 23.25
CA LEU A 45 -14.07 0.24 21.94
C LEU A 45 -15.21 -0.80 21.89
N LYS A 46 -15.47 -1.48 23.01
CA LYS A 46 -16.63 -2.37 23.16
C LYS A 46 -17.97 -1.65 23.05
N LYS A 47 -18.07 -0.40 23.51
CA LYS A 47 -19.30 0.41 23.42
C LYS A 47 -19.47 1.07 22.06
N MET A 48 -18.39 1.45 21.39
CA MET A 48 -18.45 2.07 20.06
C MET A 48 -18.80 1.07 18.95
N LEU A 49 -18.41 -0.19 19.09
CA LEU A 49 -18.65 -1.24 18.11
C LEU A 49 -19.75 -2.19 18.59
N ASP A 50 -20.97 -1.70 18.86
CA ASP A 50 -22.16 -2.50 19.23
C ASP A 50 -22.58 -3.47 18.10
N VAL A 51 -21.67 -4.38 17.78
CA VAL A 51 -21.65 -5.22 16.61
C VAL A 51 -21.65 -6.65 17.13
N PRO A 52 -22.61 -7.48 16.70
CA PRO A 52 -22.65 -8.88 17.10
C PRO A 52 -21.34 -9.58 16.70
N ASN A 53 -20.54 -9.92 17.70
CA ASN A 53 -19.22 -10.51 17.55
C ASN A 53 -19.32 -11.99 17.17
N LEU A 54 -19.64 -12.25 15.91
CA LEU A 54 -19.72 -13.58 15.34
C LEU A 54 -18.36 -13.99 14.77
N ALA A 55 -17.94 -15.21 15.06
CA ALA A 55 -16.80 -15.83 14.42
C ALA A 55 -17.31 -16.64 13.22
N VAL A 56 -16.67 -16.50 12.07
CA VAL A 56 -16.93 -17.29 10.87
C VAL A 56 -15.74 -18.21 10.66
N ALA A 57 -15.96 -19.51 10.68
CA ALA A 57 -14.93 -20.52 10.48
C ALA A 57 -15.09 -21.19 9.12
N CYS A 58 -14.02 -21.26 8.34
CA CYS A 58 -14.03 -21.96 7.06
C CYS A 58 -13.79 -23.45 7.25
N ALA A 59 -14.48 -24.27 6.46
CA ALA A 59 -14.27 -25.70 6.42
C ALA A 59 -13.03 -26.07 5.61
N ASP A 60 -12.36 -27.14 6.02
CA ASP A 60 -11.36 -27.84 5.21
C ASP A 60 -12.05 -28.72 4.15
N TRP A 61 -12.73 -28.06 3.20
CA TRP A 61 -13.47 -28.73 2.13
C TRP A 61 -13.64 -27.84 0.91
N VAL A 62 -13.37 -28.39 -0.27
CA VAL A 62 -13.66 -27.78 -1.56
C VAL A 62 -14.20 -28.86 -2.51
N GLY A 63 -15.32 -28.57 -3.17
CA GLY A 63 -15.98 -29.51 -4.09
C GLY A 63 -16.50 -28.83 -5.36
N THR A 64 -16.81 -29.63 -6.38
CA THR A 64 -17.40 -29.16 -7.64
C THR A 64 -18.92 -29.00 -7.59
N LYS A 65 -19.56 -29.55 -6.54
CA LYS A 65 -21.00 -29.46 -6.26
C LYS A 65 -21.23 -28.58 -5.03
N LEU A 66 -22.46 -28.09 -4.87
CA LEU A 66 -22.87 -27.39 -3.65
C LEU A 66 -22.77 -28.37 -2.45
N PRO A 67 -22.14 -27.98 -1.32
CA PRO A 67 -22.02 -28.85 -0.16
C PRO A 67 -23.36 -29.16 0.48
N THR A 68 -23.50 -30.38 0.98
CA THR A 68 -24.64 -30.86 1.78
C THR A 68 -24.35 -30.71 3.28
N LEU A 69 -25.36 -30.88 4.15
CA LEU A 69 -25.13 -30.87 5.60
C LEU A 69 -24.34 -32.09 6.09
N GLU A 70 -24.37 -33.20 5.36
CA GLU A 70 -23.53 -34.37 5.64
C GLU A 70 -22.04 -34.04 5.39
N ASP A 71 -21.75 -33.32 4.29
CA ASP A 71 -20.41 -32.80 4.04
C ASP A 71 -19.95 -31.89 5.17
N VAL A 72 -20.86 -31.12 5.78
CA VAL A 72 -20.53 -30.17 6.86
C VAL A 72 -20.20 -30.88 8.17
N ALA A 73 -20.98 -31.90 8.54
CA ALA A 73 -20.86 -32.59 9.83
C ALA A 73 -19.50 -33.31 9.99
N ALA A 74 -18.85 -33.68 8.89
CA ALA A 74 -17.61 -34.43 8.88
C ALA A 74 -16.33 -33.57 8.95
N ARG A 75 -16.44 -32.22 8.96
CA ARG A 75 -15.30 -31.37 8.58
C ARG A 75 -14.73 -30.55 9.73
N ARG A 76 -13.42 -30.35 9.63
CA ARG A 76 -12.62 -29.53 10.54
C ARG A 76 -12.52 -28.11 9.99
N VAL A 77 -12.11 -27.18 10.86
CA VAL A 77 -11.73 -25.83 10.44
C VAL A 77 -10.50 -25.91 9.54
N LEU A 78 -10.55 -25.27 8.38
CA LEU A 78 -9.43 -25.13 7.46
C LEU A 78 -8.23 -24.54 8.18
N ARG A 79 -7.05 -25.11 7.96
CA ARG A 79 -5.79 -24.53 8.41
C ARG A 79 -5.03 -23.99 7.22
N VAL A 80 -4.86 -22.68 7.17
CA VAL A 80 -4.16 -21.99 6.09
C VAL A 80 -2.67 -21.94 6.36
N ASN A 81 -1.88 -22.24 5.34
CA ASN A 81 -0.42 -22.17 5.32
C ASN A 81 0.13 -21.66 3.99
N PHE A 82 -0.74 -21.11 3.13
CA PHE A 82 -0.30 -20.40 1.93
C PHE A 82 0.71 -19.31 2.34
N ASP A 83 1.72 -19.09 1.48
CA ASP A 83 2.87 -18.20 1.74
C ASP A 83 3.87 -18.72 2.81
N GLY A 84 3.84 -20.02 3.14
CA GLY A 84 4.87 -20.66 3.99
C GLY A 84 4.76 -20.37 5.49
N GLN A 85 3.64 -19.77 5.92
CA GLN A 85 3.40 -19.46 7.32
C GLN A 85 3.06 -20.72 8.14
N LYS A 86 3.26 -20.65 9.46
CA LYS A 86 2.83 -21.71 10.38
C LYS A 86 1.31 -21.91 10.25
N PRO A 87 0.80 -23.14 10.06
CA PRO A 87 -0.62 -23.38 9.81
C PRO A 87 -1.55 -22.72 10.84
N GLN A 88 -2.35 -21.75 10.40
CA GLN A 88 -3.33 -21.05 11.24
C GLN A 88 -4.76 -21.48 10.90
N PRO A 89 -5.65 -21.64 11.89
CA PRO A 89 -7.06 -21.85 11.60
C PRO A 89 -7.69 -20.65 10.88
N CYS A 90 -8.45 -20.93 9.82
CA CYS A 90 -9.21 -19.95 9.02
C CYS A 90 -10.49 -19.55 9.77
N VAL A 91 -10.35 -18.64 10.71
CA VAL A 91 -11.45 -18.04 11.46
C VAL A 91 -11.36 -16.53 11.34
N ARG A 92 -12.49 -15.87 11.09
CA ARG A 92 -12.60 -14.42 10.95
C ARG A 92 -13.76 -13.85 11.75
N PHE A 93 -13.57 -12.65 12.28
CA PHE A 93 -14.66 -11.93 12.94
C PHE A 93 -15.45 -11.13 11.91
N ASP A 94 -16.77 -11.21 12.02
CA ASP A 94 -17.71 -10.57 11.11
C ASP A 94 -18.59 -9.55 11.83
N SER A 95 -18.80 -8.42 11.15
CA SER A 95 -19.64 -7.31 11.61
C SER A 95 -20.83 -7.03 10.69
N CYS A 96 -20.80 -7.54 9.46
CA CYS A 96 -21.66 -7.08 8.37
C CYS A 96 -22.58 -8.16 7.80
N GLY A 97 -22.51 -9.39 8.31
CA GLY A 97 -23.26 -10.53 7.81
C GLY A 97 -22.69 -11.09 6.50
N PRO A 98 -23.30 -12.17 5.98
CA PRO A 98 -22.88 -12.79 4.72
C PRO A 98 -23.08 -11.83 3.54
N PRO A 99 -22.06 -11.60 2.70
CA PRO A 99 -22.19 -10.79 1.49
C PRO A 99 -22.99 -11.55 0.41
N ARG A 100 -23.30 -10.86 -0.69
CA ARG A 100 -23.92 -11.50 -1.87
C ARG A 100 -23.06 -12.67 -2.35
N GLY A 101 -23.71 -13.76 -2.75
CA GLY A 101 -23.05 -14.99 -3.23
C GLY A 101 -22.85 -16.08 -2.18
N PHE A 102 -23.08 -15.77 -0.89
CA PHE A 102 -23.16 -16.78 0.17
C PHE A 102 -24.58 -17.31 0.25
N VAL A 103 -24.74 -18.62 0.18
CA VAL A 103 -26.04 -19.29 0.23
C VAL A 103 -26.13 -20.06 1.54
N LYS A 104 -27.13 -19.77 2.36
CA LYS A 104 -27.40 -20.54 3.58
C LYS A 104 -27.86 -21.94 3.19
N ILE A 105 -27.12 -22.97 3.62
CA ILE A 105 -27.41 -24.39 3.29
C ILE A 105 -27.98 -25.17 4.46
N GLY A 106 -27.96 -24.59 5.67
CA GLY A 106 -28.62 -25.15 6.83
C GLY A 106 -27.96 -24.70 8.13
N ARG A 107 -28.03 -25.57 9.14
CA ARG A 107 -27.56 -25.28 10.51
C ARG A 107 -26.96 -26.53 11.15
N ILE A 108 -25.86 -26.37 11.87
CA ILE A 108 -25.25 -27.43 12.67
C ILE A 108 -25.41 -27.18 14.17
N SER A 109 -25.56 -28.27 14.93
CA SER A 109 -25.57 -28.23 16.38
C SER A 109 -24.14 -28.12 16.92
N LYS A 110 -23.89 -27.15 17.82
CA LYS A 110 -22.60 -26.93 18.52
C LYS A 110 -21.42 -26.62 17.58
N PRO A 111 -21.48 -25.56 16.76
CA PRO A 111 -20.32 -25.10 16.00
C PRO A 111 -19.18 -24.70 16.95
N SER A 112 -18.01 -25.31 16.80
CA SER A 112 -16.80 -24.85 17.46
C SER A 112 -15.89 -24.16 16.45
N ALA A 113 -15.12 -23.19 16.95
CA ALA A 113 -14.00 -22.60 16.25
C ALA A 113 -12.85 -22.49 17.26
N PRO A 114 -11.60 -22.79 16.87
CA PRO A 114 -10.45 -22.56 17.74
C PRO A 114 -10.34 -21.07 18.08
N GLN A 115 -9.71 -20.77 19.20
CA GLN A 115 -9.28 -19.40 19.50
C GLN A 115 -8.25 -18.95 18.45
N VAL A 116 -8.45 -17.74 17.93
CA VAL A 116 -7.58 -17.13 16.92
C VAL A 116 -7.29 -15.68 17.26
N ARG A 117 -6.19 -15.15 16.71
CA ARG A 117 -5.95 -13.71 16.69
C ARG A 117 -7.09 -13.01 15.94
N GLU A 118 -7.48 -11.84 16.42
CA GLU A 118 -8.59 -11.08 15.85
C GLU A 118 -8.25 -10.53 14.48
N LEU A 119 -8.76 -11.21 13.44
CA LEU A 119 -8.70 -10.77 12.06
C LEU A 119 -10.12 -10.43 11.59
N TYR A 120 -10.31 -9.15 11.27
CA TYR A 120 -11.59 -8.58 10.87
C TYR A 120 -11.68 -8.60 9.34
N SER A 121 -12.57 -9.44 8.82
CA SER A 121 -12.89 -9.55 7.38
C SER A 121 -14.08 -10.49 7.12
N GLY A 122 -14.58 -11.14 8.19
CA GLY A 122 -15.78 -11.97 8.19
C GLY A 122 -15.83 -13.01 7.07
N PHE A 123 -17.01 -13.08 6.44
CA PHE A 123 -17.30 -14.00 5.34
C PHE A 123 -16.38 -13.82 4.13
N LYS A 124 -16.06 -12.57 3.74
CA LYS A 124 -15.16 -12.32 2.60
C LYS A 124 -13.75 -12.81 2.88
N GLY A 125 -13.27 -12.61 4.10
CA GLY A 125 -11.96 -13.07 4.55
C GLY A 125 -11.82 -14.59 4.44
N VAL A 126 -12.80 -15.35 4.95
CA VAL A 126 -12.76 -16.82 4.86
C VAL A 126 -12.85 -17.33 3.43
N GLN A 127 -13.65 -16.71 2.55
CA GLN A 127 -13.70 -17.09 1.14
C GLN A 127 -12.39 -16.82 0.42
N TYR A 128 -11.76 -15.68 0.68
CA TYR A 128 -10.45 -15.34 0.13
C TYR A 128 -9.39 -16.35 0.57
N GLU A 129 -9.33 -16.66 1.86
CA GLU A 129 -8.37 -17.62 2.41
C GLU A 129 -8.59 -19.04 1.89
N ALA A 130 -9.83 -19.51 1.81
CA ALA A 130 -10.14 -20.81 1.22
C ALA A 130 -9.73 -20.88 -0.25
N THR A 131 -9.96 -19.79 -1.00
CA THR A 131 -9.56 -19.69 -2.40
C THR A 131 -8.04 -19.76 -2.53
N ARG A 132 -7.31 -18.95 -1.75
CA ARG A 132 -5.85 -18.94 -1.76
C ARG A 132 -5.25 -20.26 -1.34
N GLN A 133 -5.76 -20.87 -0.28
CA GLN A 133 -5.29 -22.17 0.18
C GLN A 133 -5.51 -23.25 -0.88
N TRP A 134 -6.69 -23.27 -1.51
CA TRP A 134 -6.96 -24.22 -2.58
C TRP A 134 -6.00 -24.03 -3.77
N GLN A 135 -5.75 -22.78 -4.18
CA GLN A 135 -4.78 -22.47 -5.24
C GLN A 135 -3.36 -22.86 -4.82
N TRP A 136 -2.98 -22.66 -3.55
CA TRP A 136 -1.70 -23.08 -3.03
C TRP A 136 -1.52 -24.60 -3.08
N ASP A 137 -2.55 -25.36 -2.73
CA ASP A 137 -2.48 -26.82 -2.69
C ASP A 137 -2.53 -27.46 -4.09
N HIS A 138 -3.21 -26.84 -5.06
CA HIS A 138 -3.49 -27.46 -6.37
C HIS A 138 -2.86 -26.73 -7.56
N GLN A 139 -2.46 -25.47 -7.38
CA GLN A 139 -1.94 -24.60 -8.43
C GLN A 139 -0.62 -23.93 -8.03
N ARG A 140 0.10 -24.50 -7.05
CA ARG A 140 1.34 -23.93 -6.51
C ARG A 140 2.35 -23.55 -7.59
N GLY A 141 2.57 -24.44 -8.55
CA GLY A 141 3.52 -24.20 -9.64
C GLY A 141 3.14 -22.99 -10.49
N LYS A 142 1.84 -22.78 -10.71
CA LYS A 142 1.33 -21.60 -11.42
C LYS A 142 1.48 -20.34 -10.57
N LEU A 143 1.07 -20.36 -9.30
CA LEU A 143 1.23 -19.21 -8.39
C LEU A 143 2.68 -18.75 -8.33
N LEU A 144 3.62 -19.67 -8.08
CA LEU A 144 5.05 -19.35 -8.02
C LEU A 144 5.63 -18.92 -9.38
N ALA A 145 5.00 -19.27 -10.50
CA ALA A 145 5.41 -18.79 -11.81
C ALA A 145 4.89 -17.36 -12.06
N ASP A 146 3.64 -17.09 -11.70
CA ASP A 146 3.01 -15.78 -11.79
C ASP A 146 3.73 -14.77 -10.87
N ASP A 147 4.04 -15.15 -9.63
CA ASP A 147 4.80 -14.32 -8.68
C ASP A 147 6.20 -13.99 -9.22
N ARG A 148 6.94 -14.99 -9.72
CA ARG A 148 8.26 -14.77 -10.35
C ARG A 148 8.18 -13.93 -11.63
N ALA A 149 7.08 -14.00 -12.36
CA ALA A 149 6.87 -13.16 -13.54
C ALA A 149 6.64 -11.70 -13.13
N ALA A 150 5.80 -11.47 -12.10
CA ALA A 150 5.56 -10.15 -11.54
C ALA A 150 6.85 -9.53 -10.96
N GLU A 151 7.64 -10.29 -10.18
CA GLU A 151 8.94 -9.84 -9.66
C GLU A 151 9.91 -9.46 -10.79
N ARG A 152 9.91 -10.20 -11.91
CA ARG A 152 10.75 -9.88 -13.07
C ARG A 152 10.29 -8.61 -13.79
N GLU A 153 8.98 -8.41 -13.89
CA GLU A 153 8.38 -7.23 -14.50
C GLU A 153 8.67 -5.99 -13.66
N GLU A 154 8.45 -6.05 -12.34
CA GLU A 154 8.80 -4.99 -11.38
C GLU A 154 10.30 -4.67 -11.45
N ALA A 155 11.17 -5.68 -11.37
CA ALA A 155 12.62 -5.47 -11.49
C ALA A 155 13.05 -4.95 -12.88
N ALA A 156 12.31 -5.26 -13.95
CA ALA A 156 12.57 -4.70 -15.27
C ALA A 156 12.15 -3.23 -15.34
N GLN A 157 11.00 -2.89 -14.76
CA GLN A 157 10.50 -1.53 -14.66
C GLN A 157 11.44 -0.66 -13.82
N ASP A 158 11.84 -1.12 -12.63
CA ASP A 158 12.78 -0.41 -11.77
C ASP A 158 14.11 -0.11 -12.48
N ARG A 159 14.65 -1.10 -13.21
CA ARG A 159 15.87 -0.90 -14.02
C ARG A 159 15.66 0.10 -15.14
N ALA A 160 14.52 0.08 -15.81
CA ALA A 160 14.20 1.02 -16.88
C ALA A 160 14.08 2.45 -16.32
N ASP A 161 13.42 2.62 -15.18
CA ASP A 161 13.25 3.90 -14.51
C ASP A 161 14.59 4.45 -13.99
N GLU A 162 15.42 3.60 -13.39
CA GLU A 162 16.78 3.97 -12.95
C GLU A 162 17.65 4.40 -14.15
N GLN A 163 17.59 3.67 -15.27
CA GLN A 163 18.32 4.04 -16.49
C GLN A 163 17.82 5.36 -17.08
N ALA A 164 16.50 5.57 -17.12
CA ALA A 164 15.90 6.81 -17.58
C ALA A 164 16.31 8.00 -16.71
N LEU A 165 16.30 7.84 -15.38
CA LEU A 165 16.77 8.85 -14.43
C LEU A 165 18.25 9.16 -14.64
N LYS A 166 19.11 8.13 -14.74
CA LYS A 166 20.54 8.30 -15.03
C LYS A 166 20.79 9.06 -16.34
N ALA A 167 20.02 8.77 -17.39
CA ALA A 167 20.13 9.47 -18.67
C ALA A 167 19.75 10.96 -18.53
N LYS A 168 18.64 11.27 -17.84
CA LYS A 168 18.21 12.65 -17.58
C LYS A 168 19.25 13.43 -16.76
N LEU A 169 19.78 12.83 -15.69
CA LEU A 169 20.84 13.42 -14.88
C LEU A 169 22.13 13.67 -15.68
N ALA A 170 22.50 12.75 -16.58
CA ALA A 170 23.66 12.92 -17.45
C ALA A 170 23.48 14.08 -18.45
N ILE A 171 22.27 14.26 -19.00
CA ILE A 171 21.92 15.41 -19.84
C ILE A 171 22.05 16.71 -19.05
N ARG A 172 21.49 16.76 -17.83
CA ARG A 172 21.59 17.92 -16.92
C ARG A 172 23.05 18.29 -16.65
N LYS A 173 23.84 17.31 -16.22
CA LYS A 173 25.27 17.49 -15.90
C LYS A 173 26.07 18.08 -17.06
N LYS A 174 25.76 17.72 -18.31
CA LYS A 174 26.44 18.23 -19.51
C LYS A 174 25.89 19.56 -20.01
N ALA A 175 24.68 19.95 -19.62
CA ALA A 175 24.05 21.17 -20.11
C ALA A 175 24.78 22.43 -19.65
N THR A 176 24.84 23.46 -20.49
CA THR A 176 25.32 24.79 -20.09
C THR A 176 24.25 25.51 -19.29
N LEU A 177 24.62 26.56 -18.55
CA LEU A 177 23.64 27.40 -17.82
C LEU A 177 22.52 27.93 -18.74
N GLY A 178 22.83 28.23 -20.00
CA GLY A 178 21.83 28.65 -21.00
C GLY A 178 20.87 27.53 -21.41
N ASN A 179 21.32 26.28 -21.45
CA ASN A 179 20.52 25.12 -21.84
C ASN A 179 19.72 24.53 -20.66
N LEU A 180 20.18 24.73 -19.42
CA LEU A 180 19.49 24.25 -18.22
C LEU A 180 18.06 24.78 -18.07
N GLY A 181 17.78 25.99 -18.58
CA GLY A 181 16.42 26.55 -18.56
C GLY A 181 15.41 25.78 -19.43
N ARG A 182 15.87 24.88 -20.30
CA ARG A 182 15.05 24.14 -21.28
C ARG A 182 14.87 22.65 -20.96
N ILE A 183 15.46 22.16 -19.88
CA ILE A 183 15.38 20.75 -19.50
C ILE A 183 14.71 20.61 -18.12
N GLU A 184 14.39 19.37 -17.77
CA GLU A 184 13.93 18.99 -16.44
C GLU A 184 15.10 19.09 -15.44
N LEU A 185 14.94 19.88 -14.39
CA LEU A 185 15.99 20.13 -13.40
C LEU A 185 15.97 19.15 -12.25
N LEU A 186 14.80 18.59 -11.92
CA LEU A 186 14.59 17.66 -10.81
C LEU A 186 13.88 16.38 -11.31
N PRO A 187 14.52 15.60 -12.21
CA PRO A 187 13.91 14.37 -12.72
C PRO A 187 13.68 13.31 -11.62
N GLU A 188 14.49 13.33 -10.56
CA GLU A 188 14.34 12.51 -9.36
C GLU A 188 13.04 12.76 -8.59
N TRP A 189 12.39 13.91 -8.75
CA TRP A 189 11.14 14.23 -8.08
C TRP A 189 9.90 13.65 -8.78
N VAL A 190 10.05 13.03 -9.96
CA VAL A 190 8.94 12.42 -10.68
C VAL A 190 8.40 11.25 -9.86
N GLY A 191 7.11 11.30 -9.51
CA GLY A 191 6.44 10.24 -8.72
C GLY A 191 6.57 10.41 -7.21
N LEU A 192 7.57 11.15 -6.73
CA LEU A 192 7.76 11.46 -5.31
C LEU A 192 7.03 12.75 -4.91
N VAL A 193 7.21 13.81 -5.70
CA VAL A 193 6.62 15.13 -5.43
C VAL A 193 5.49 15.41 -6.39
N GLY A 194 4.35 15.86 -5.86
CA GLY A 194 3.19 16.22 -6.66
C GLY A 194 3.53 17.23 -7.77
N ALA A 195 3.01 17.02 -8.98
CA ALA A 195 3.40 17.78 -10.18
C ALA A 195 3.28 19.31 -10.02
N ARG A 196 2.29 19.79 -9.26
CA ARG A 196 2.10 21.22 -8.94
C ARG A 196 3.27 21.77 -8.13
N HIS A 197 3.70 21.06 -7.10
CA HIS A 197 4.79 21.46 -6.21
C HIS A 197 6.12 21.49 -6.94
N ARG A 198 6.40 20.43 -7.69
CA ARG A 198 7.59 20.37 -8.56
C ARG A 198 7.64 21.55 -9.54
N LYS A 199 6.53 21.89 -10.19
CA LYS A 199 6.47 23.04 -11.10
C LYS A 199 6.76 24.37 -10.40
N SER A 200 6.27 24.56 -9.17
CA SER A 200 6.58 25.76 -8.37
C SER A 200 8.08 25.89 -8.07
N ILE A 201 8.73 24.79 -7.67
CA ILE A 201 10.17 24.78 -7.43
C ILE A 201 10.96 25.01 -8.72
N GLU A 202 10.58 24.37 -9.83
CA GLU A 202 11.23 24.62 -11.11
C GLU A 202 11.16 26.08 -11.56
N VAL A 203 10.07 26.80 -11.25
CA VAL A 203 9.98 28.25 -11.53
C VAL A 203 11.04 29.02 -10.74
N LEU A 204 11.24 28.69 -9.46
CA LEU A 204 12.28 29.32 -8.64
C LEU A 204 13.69 29.01 -9.15
N LEU A 205 13.95 27.76 -9.55
CA LEU A 205 15.23 27.38 -10.15
C LEU A 205 15.47 28.04 -11.51
N ARG A 206 14.42 28.24 -12.32
CA ARG A 206 14.51 29.01 -13.58
C ARG A 206 14.76 30.50 -13.33
N ASP A 207 14.17 31.09 -12.29
CA ASP A 207 14.50 32.46 -11.82
C ASP A 207 15.98 32.55 -11.43
N LEU A 208 16.51 31.55 -10.71
CA LEU A 208 17.94 31.47 -10.38
C LEU A 208 18.82 31.45 -11.63
N ILE A 209 18.53 30.59 -12.59
CA ILE A 209 19.28 30.50 -13.86
C ILE A 209 19.31 31.86 -14.56
N ALA A 210 18.17 32.56 -14.63
CA ALA A 210 18.09 33.88 -15.27
C ALA A 210 18.99 34.90 -14.56
N ARG A 211 18.97 34.94 -13.21
CA ARG A 211 19.81 35.84 -12.41
C ARG A 211 21.30 35.54 -12.57
N LEU A 212 21.68 34.25 -12.52
CA LEU A 212 23.08 33.83 -12.67
C LEU A 212 23.66 34.19 -14.03
N ARG A 213 22.85 34.24 -15.09
CA ARG A 213 23.29 34.63 -16.44
C ARG A 213 23.66 36.10 -16.58
N VAL A 214 23.02 36.98 -15.79
CA VAL A 214 23.23 38.44 -15.88
C VAL A 214 24.16 38.97 -14.78
N ALA A 215 24.38 38.19 -13.72
CA ALA A 215 25.26 38.55 -12.63
C ALA A 215 26.73 38.64 -13.08
N ARG A 216 27.32 39.84 -12.93
CA ARG A 216 28.66 40.16 -13.46
C ARG A 216 29.81 39.67 -12.59
N ASP A 217 29.60 39.60 -11.27
CA ASP A 217 30.63 39.27 -10.31
C ASP A 217 30.20 38.13 -9.35
N ARG A 218 31.16 37.63 -8.57
CA ARG A 218 30.95 36.54 -7.60
C ARG A 218 29.90 36.90 -6.55
N LYS A 219 29.92 38.13 -6.04
CA LYS A 219 29.01 38.60 -4.98
C LYS A 219 27.56 38.61 -5.45
N ALA A 220 27.32 39.11 -6.64
CA ALA A 220 25.99 39.12 -7.26
C ALA A 220 25.45 37.70 -7.50
N LYS A 221 26.31 36.74 -7.86
CA LYS A 221 25.93 35.34 -8.05
C LYS A 221 25.55 34.67 -6.73
N LEU A 222 26.34 34.86 -5.67
CA LEU A 222 26.05 34.32 -4.34
C LEU A 222 24.73 34.90 -3.79
N ALA A 223 24.54 36.22 -3.88
CA ALA A 223 23.31 36.88 -3.46
C ALA A 223 22.07 36.38 -4.24
N ALA A 224 22.23 36.04 -5.53
CA ALA A 224 21.15 35.44 -6.31
C ALA A 224 20.77 34.04 -5.82
N ILE A 225 21.75 33.22 -5.44
CA ILE A 225 21.51 31.89 -4.88
C ILE A 225 20.79 32.01 -3.53
N GLU A 226 21.36 32.77 -2.59
CA GLU A 226 20.79 33.00 -1.26
C GLU A 226 19.33 33.45 -1.32
N ALA A 227 19.02 34.43 -2.18
CA ALA A 227 17.66 34.93 -2.36
C ALA A 227 16.69 33.86 -2.88
N ILE A 228 17.15 32.91 -3.70
CA ILE A 228 16.29 31.82 -4.21
C ILE A 228 16.10 30.75 -3.15
N VAL A 229 17.15 30.38 -2.41
CA VAL A 229 17.00 29.36 -1.38
C VAL A 229 16.09 29.86 -0.26
N LEU A 230 16.15 31.15 0.11
CA LEU A 230 15.20 31.75 1.06
C LEU A 230 13.75 31.62 0.57
N LYS A 231 13.48 31.84 -0.73
CA LYS A 231 12.15 31.65 -1.30
C LYS A 231 11.70 30.19 -1.27
N ILE A 232 12.62 29.25 -1.51
CA ILE A 232 12.35 27.81 -1.43
C ILE A 232 11.96 27.44 0.01
N ASN A 233 12.70 27.90 1.02
CA ASN A 233 12.37 27.67 2.43
C ASN A 233 11.00 28.23 2.80
N GLN A 234 10.74 29.50 2.49
CA GLN A 234 9.43 30.12 2.77
C GLN A 234 8.28 29.39 2.06
N TRP A 235 8.54 28.82 0.88
CA TRP A 235 7.59 27.98 0.18
C TRP A 235 7.43 26.63 0.88
N ASN A 236 8.51 26.04 1.39
CA ASN A 236 8.48 24.79 2.13
C ASN A 236 7.74 24.94 3.47
N ASP A 237 7.99 26.01 4.22
CA ASP A 237 7.32 26.28 5.51
C ASP A 237 5.79 26.25 5.38
N ARG A 238 5.27 26.60 4.20
CA ARG A 238 3.84 26.62 3.90
C ARG A 238 3.30 25.29 3.39
N THR A 239 4.15 24.43 2.86
CA THR A 239 3.72 23.24 2.11
C THR A 239 4.16 21.93 2.76
N GLY A 240 5.29 21.91 3.48
CA GLY A 240 5.88 20.74 4.12
C GLY A 240 6.34 19.66 3.15
N VAL A 241 6.63 20.01 1.89
CA VAL A 241 6.87 19.04 0.80
C VAL A 241 8.34 18.63 0.67
N ILE A 242 9.27 19.48 1.07
CA ILE A 242 10.71 19.19 0.96
C ILE A 242 11.15 18.48 2.23
N GLU A 243 11.37 17.17 2.11
CA GLU A 243 11.98 16.33 3.14
C GLU A 243 13.47 16.13 2.84
N THR A 244 14.08 15.07 3.39
CA THR A 244 15.52 14.83 3.29
C THR A 244 15.98 14.56 1.85
N GLU A 245 15.27 13.70 1.11
CA GLU A 245 15.65 13.34 -0.25
C GLU A 245 15.48 14.51 -1.23
N GLU A 246 14.38 15.25 -1.11
CA GLU A 246 14.12 16.45 -1.92
C GLU A 246 15.17 17.53 -1.68
N ARG A 247 15.61 17.68 -0.43
CA ARG A 247 16.62 18.67 -0.04
C ARG A 247 17.99 18.35 -0.61
N GLU A 248 18.43 17.10 -0.56
CA GLU A 248 19.70 16.69 -1.16
C GLU A 248 19.69 16.86 -2.69
N ALA A 249 18.56 16.57 -3.34
CA ALA A 249 18.38 16.82 -4.78
C ALA A 249 18.47 18.33 -5.11
N LEU A 250 17.78 19.17 -4.35
CA LEU A 250 17.81 20.62 -4.51
C LEU A 250 19.21 21.21 -4.29
N ALA A 251 19.89 20.80 -3.22
CA ALA A 251 21.25 21.22 -2.93
C ALA A 251 22.20 20.86 -4.08
N THR A 252 22.08 19.63 -4.60
CA THR A 252 22.84 19.17 -5.77
C THR A 252 22.58 20.05 -7.00
N VAL A 253 21.33 20.40 -7.29
CA VAL A 253 20.98 21.26 -8.43
C VAL A 253 21.50 22.68 -8.24
N ILE A 254 21.37 23.25 -7.04
CA ILE A 254 21.84 24.61 -6.74
C ILE A 254 23.37 24.69 -6.86
N ASP A 255 24.09 23.70 -6.33
CA ASP A 255 25.54 23.60 -6.48
C ASP A 255 25.95 23.48 -7.95
N GLU A 256 25.28 22.61 -8.71
CA GLU A 256 25.50 22.45 -10.15
C GLU A 256 25.29 23.78 -10.91
N LEU A 257 24.26 24.55 -10.55
CA LEU A 257 23.98 25.87 -11.11
C LEU A 257 25.08 26.89 -10.77
N GLY A 258 25.51 26.94 -9.51
CA GLY A 258 26.61 27.80 -9.07
C GLY A 258 27.91 27.48 -9.79
N HIS A 259 28.26 26.20 -9.89
CA HIS A 259 29.41 25.71 -10.63
C HIS A 259 29.40 26.11 -12.11
N LYS A 260 28.26 25.98 -12.79
CA LYS A 260 28.10 26.41 -14.18
C LYS A 260 28.11 27.93 -14.35
N ALA A 261 27.79 28.69 -13.30
CA ALA A 261 27.94 30.13 -13.24
C ALA A 261 29.38 30.58 -12.88
N GLY A 262 30.30 29.65 -12.65
CA GLY A 262 31.72 29.93 -12.34
C GLY A 262 32.04 30.07 -10.86
N LEU A 263 31.16 29.67 -9.95
CA LEU A 263 31.40 29.66 -8.49
C LEU A 263 32.12 28.39 -8.02
N ARG A 264 33.19 27.95 -8.70
CA ARG A 264 33.94 26.75 -8.30
C ARG A 264 34.59 26.93 -6.92
N GLY A 265 34.54 25.88 -6.09
CA GLY A 265 35.22 25.82 -4.79
C GLY A 265 34.47 26.47 -3.63
N HIS A 266 33.20 26.83 -3.79
CA HIS A 266 32.28 27.06 -2.67
C HIS A 266 31.47 25.80 -2.44
N ASP A 267 31.43 25.33 -1.19
CA ASP A 267 30.47 24.32 -0.78
C ASP A 267 29.10 24.98 -0.58
N LEU A 268 28.45 25.30 -1.70
CA LEU A 268 27.12 25.88 -1.69
C LEU A 268 26.16 24.89 -1.01
N ALA A 269 26.27 23.60 -1.32
CA ALA A 269 25.43 22.56 -0.72
C ALA A 269 25.56 22.50 0.81
N GLY A 270 26.77 22.63 1.35
CA GLY A 270 27.02 22.70 2.80
C GLY A 270 26.43 23.96 3.45
N GLU A 271 26.59 25.12 2.81
CA GLU A 271 25.94 26.36 3.27
C GLU A 271 24.42 26.28 3.23
N PHE A 272 23.82 25.45 2.36
CA PHE A 272 22.37 25.26 2.18
C PHE A 272 21.77 24.00 2.86
N ARG A 273 22.58 23.21 3.60
CA ARG A 273 22.13 21.94 4.22
C ARG A 273 21.40 22.11 5.55
N ASP A 274 21.82 23.05 6.39
CA ASP A 274 21.30 23.27 7.74
C ASP A 274 20.02 24.16 7.79
N TRP A 275 19.15 24.01 6.79
CA TRP A 275 18.08 24.97 6.45
C TRP A 275 16.68 24.53 6.90
#